data_AF-A0A5K1K872-F1
#
_entry.id   AF-A0A5K1K872-F1
#
_cell.length_a   1.000
_cell.length_b   1.000
_cell.length_c   1.000
_cell.angle_alpha   90.00
_cell.angle_beta   90.00
_cell.angle_gamma   90.00
#
_symmetry.space_group_name_H-M   'P 1'
#
loop_
_entity.id
_entity.type
_entity.pdbx_description
1 polymer ?
#
loop_
_entity_poly.entity_id
_entity_poly.type
_entity_poly.pdbx_seq_one_letter_code
_entity_poly.pdbx_strand_id
1 'polypeptide(L)'
;NRIVWPFGADQPLNAAHIADQLQIGYELFESRTGDGLKPIYRTGYTPKGTIEAIKAEIREVLQKAFGEDGAKKRERLEVLKNAVNGEWEEGGTSRKEATAFLDSL
;
A
#
# COMPACT_ATOMS: atom_id res chain seq x y z
N ASN A 1 2.40 -10.89 2.02
CA ASN A 1 1.47 -9.74 2.15
C ASN A 1 2.29 -8.50 2.50
N ARG A 2 2.01 -7.36 1.86
CA ARG A 2 2.63 -6.08 2.24
C ARG A 2 1.85 -5.49 3.42
N ILE A 3 2.53 -5.24 4.54
CA ILE A 3 1.99 -4.48 5.67
C ILE A 3 2.79 -3.18 5.72
N VAL A 4 2.13 -2.06 5.55
CA VAL A 4 2.76 -0.74 5.46
C VAL A 4 2.63 -0.04 6.79
N TRP A 5 3.77 0.41 7.32
CA TRP A 5 3.89 1.17 8.56
C TRP A 5 4.26 2.62 8.20
N PRO A 6 3.28 3.50 7.95
CA PRO A 6 3.55 4.89 7.66
C PRO A 6 3.93 5.63 8.95
N PHE A 7 5.08 6.30 8.93
CA PHE A 7 5.58 7.14 10.03
C PHE A 7 6.00 8.56 9.57
N GLY A 8 6.10 8.83 8.27
CA GLY A 8 6.40 10.18 7.79
C GLY A 8 6.36 10.38 6.27
N ALA A 9 6.59 11.62 5.84
CA ALA A 9 6.66 12.05 4.43
C ALA A 9 5.43 11.61 3.61
N ASP A 10 5.67 11.02 2.44
CA ASP A 10 4.67 10.52 1.49
C ASP A 10 4.16 9.12 1.84
N GLN A 11 4.70 8.48 2.89
CA GLN A 11 4.32 7.12 3.27
C GLN A 11 2.82 6.94 3.53
N PRO A 12 2.08 7.87 4.19
CA PRO A 12 0.64 7.72 4.37
C PRO A 12 -0.14 7.70 3.05
N LEU A 13 0.30 8.47 2.04
CA LEU A 13 -0.32 8.49 0.72
C LEU A 13 -0.06 7.18 -0.02
N ASN A 14 1.19 6.70 0.01
CA ASN A 14 1.56 5.41 -0.58
C ASN A 14 0.86 4.23 0.11
N ALA A 15 0.71 4.29 1.43
CA ALA A 15 -0.02 3.28 2.21
C ALA A 15 -1.49 3.23 1.81
N ALA A 16 -2.14 4.39 1.65
CA ALA A 16 -3.51 4.46 1.16
C ALA A 16 -3.63 3.90 -0.27
N HIS A 17 -2.71 4.25 -1.18
CA HIS A 17 -2.71 3.70 -2.53
C HIS A 17 -2.61 2.16 -2.54
N ILE A 18 -1.66 1.60 -1.77
CA ILE A 18 -1.44 0.16 -1.67
C ILE A 18 -2.62 -0.58 -1.03
N ALA A 19 -3.16 -0.06 0.06
CA ALA A 19 -4.18 -0.74 0.86
C ALA A 19 -5.59 -0.53 0.30
N ASP A 20 -5.90 0.66 -0.22
CA ASP A 20 -7.25 1.09 -0.58
C ASP A 20 -7.51 1.04 -2.09
N GLN A 21 -6.59 1.54 -2.91
CA GLN A 21 -6.79 1.61 -4.36
C GLN A 21 -6.37 0.30 -5.04
N LEU A 22 -5.15 -0.16 -4.78
CA LEU A 22 -4.61 -1.41 -5.35
C LEU A 22 -5.10 -2.64 -4.60
N GLN A 23 -5.45 -2.48 -3.32
CA GLN A 23 -5.91 -3.57 -2.47
C GLN A 23 -4.94 -4.77 -2.41
N ILE A 24 -3.64 -4.51 -2.43
CA ILE A 24 -2.56 -5.53 -2.42
C ILE A 24 -1.84 -5.61 -1.06
N GLY A 25 -2.24 -4.79 -0.09
CA GLY A 25 -1.62 -4.75 1.23
C GLY A 25 -2.55 -4.25 2.33
N TYR A 26 -1.94 -4.03 3.48
CA TYR A 26 -2.55 -3.50 4.70
C TYR A 26 -1.82 -2.22 5.11
N GLU A 27 -2.55 -1.32 5.73
CA GLU A 27 -2.03 -0.09 6.32
C GLU A 27 -2.19 -0.15 7.84
N LEU A 28 -1.14 0.25 8.57
CA LEU A 28 -1.20 0.51 10.00
C LEU A 28 -1.53 1.99 10.25
N PHE A 29 -2.63 2.26 10.91
CA PHE A 29 -3.09 3.62 11.23
C PHE A 29 -2.60 4.06 12.60
N GLU A 30 -2.52 3.15 13.56
CA GLU A 30 -2.11 3.45 14.94
C GLU A 30 -0.62 3.78 15.05
N SER A 31 0.17 3.51 14.00
CA SER A 31 1.57 3.90 13.90
C SER A 31 1.80 5.37 13.50
N ARG A 32 0.75 6.07 13.08
CA ARG A 32 0.83 7.48 12.67
C ARG A 32 1.06 8.38 13.88
N THR A 33 1.61 9.57 13.65
CA THR A 33 1.94 10.55 14.70
C THR A 33 1.51 11.96 14.31
N GLY A 34 1.45 12.88 15.29
CA GLY A 34 1.10 14.28 15.05
C GLY A 34 -0.28 14.43 14.40
N ASP A 35 -0.33 15.14 13.26
CA ASP A 35 -1.56 15.31 12.47
C ASP A 35 -2.13 13.99 11.92
N GLY A 36 -1.33 12.92 11.90
CA GLY A 36 -1.77 11.59 11.50
C GLY A 36 -2.75 10.90 12.47
N LEU A 37 -2.94 11.45 13.68
CA LEU A 37 -3.93 11.00 14.66
C LEU A 37 -5.30 11.69 14.48
N LYS A 38 -5.43 12.63 13.54
CA LYS A 38 -6.72 13.24 13.18
C LYS A 38 -7.60 12.22 12.43
N PRO A 39 -8.92 12.46 12.34
CA PRO A 39 -9.83 11.58 11.63
C PRO A 39 -9.39 11.29 10.19
N ILE A 40 -9.35 10.01 9.83
CA ILE A 40 -9.04 9.53 8.49
C ILE A 40 -10.37 9.47 7.72
N TYR A 41 -10.67 10.53 6.97
CA TYR A 41 -11.98 10.66 6.30
C TYR A 41 -12.35 9.50 5.37
N ARG A 42 -11.38 8.86 4.71
CA ARG A 42 -11.65 7.72 3.81
C ARG A 42 -12.17 6.47 4.54
N THR A 43 -11.85 6.30 5.83
CA THR A 43 -12.29 5.15 6.64
C THR A 43 -13.25 5.54 7.76
N GLY A 44 -13.38 6.83 8.07
CA GLY A 44 -14.08 7.31 9.26
C GLY A 44 -13.37 7.01 10.59
N TYR A 45 -12.16 6.41 10.53
CA TYR A 45 -11.42 5.99 11.70
C TYR A 45 -10.53 7.10 12.26
N THR A 46 -10.46 7.22 13.58
CA THR A 46 -9.55 8.15 14.27
C THR A 46 -8.55 7.34 15.09
N PRO A 47 -7.26 7.34 14.73
CA PRO A 47 -6.24 6.61 15.47
C PRO A 47 -6.08 7.14 16.89
N LYS A 48 -5.84 6.24 17.84
CA LYS A 48 -5.65 6.60 19.26
C LYS A 48 -4.18 6.92 19.59
N GLY A 49 -3.25 6.36 18.84
CA GLY A 49 -1.81 6.51 19.03
C GLY A 49 -1.27 5.87 20.32
N THR A 50 -2.00 4.92 20.91
CA THR A 50 -1.56 4.24 22.15
C THR A 50 -0.91 2.89 21.84
N ILE A 51 0.00 2.44 22.72
CA ILE A 51 0.68 1.15 22.57
C ILE A 51 -0.34 -0.01 22.52
N GLU A 52 -1.41 0.09 23.30
CA GLU A 52 -2.50 -0.89 23.33
C GLU A 52 -3.23 -0.95 21.99
N ALA A 53 -3.49 0.21 21.38
CA ALA A 53 -4.16 0.30 20.10
C ALA A 53 -3.26 -0.25 18.97
N ILE A 54 -1.96 0.09 18.98
CA ILE A 54 -0.96 -0.49 18.06
C ILE A 54 -0.92 -2.02 18.17
N LYS A 55 -0.87 -2.56 19.40
CA LYS A 55 -0.87 -4.02 19.62
C LYS A 55 -2.16 -4.69 19.14
N ALA A 56 -3.30 -4.03 19.29
CA ALA A 56 -4.58 -4.55 18.82
C ALA A 56 -4.62 -4.57 17.28
N GLU A 57 -4.26 -3.45 16.64
CA GLU A 57 -4.22 -3.33 15.18
C GLU A 57 -3.27 -4.35 14.55
N ILE A 58 -2.05 -4.49 15.08
CA ILE A 58 -1.07 -5.45 14.56
C ILE A 58 -1.62 -6.88 14.61
N ARG A 59 -2.28 -7.29 15.70
CA ARG A 59 -2.85 -8.65 15.79
C ARG A 59 -3.94 -8.87 14.75
N GLU A 60 -4.84 -7.89 14.58
CA GLU A 60 -5.92 -7.96 13.60
C GLU A 60 -5.36 -8.03 12.17
N VAL A 61 -4.40 -7.18 11.84
CA VAL A 61 -3.76 -7.14 10.52
C VAL A 61 -3.01 -8.44 10.23
N LEU A 62 -2.29 -8.99 11.21
CA LEU A 62 -1.61 -10.29 11.04
C LEU A 62 -2.61 -11.41 10.83
N GLN A 63 -3.72 -11.46 11.58
CA GLN A 63 -4.78 -12.45 11.38
C GLN A 63 -5.36 -12.37 9.96
N LYS A 64 -5.67 -11.16 9.47
CA LYS A 64 -6.15 -10.94 8.09
C LYS A 64 -5.11 -11.36 7.05
N ALA A 65 -3.86 -10.95 7.24
CA ALA A 65 -2.77 -11.24 6.32
C ALA A 65 -2.50 -12.74 6.17
N PHE A 66 -2.54 -13.50 7.27
CA PHE A 66 -2.33 -14.95 7.22
C PHE A 66 -3.60 -15.74 6.93
N GLY A 67 -4.77 -15.08 6.88
CA GLY A 67 -6.04 -15.68 6.50
C GLY A 67 -6.38 -15.57 5.01
N GLU A 68 -7.66 -15.80 4.72
CA GLU A 68 -8.23 -15.76 3.37
C GLU A 68 -8.07 -14.37 2.72
N ASP A 69 -8.23 -13.30 3.49
CA ASP A 69 -8.07 -11.93 3.00
C ASP A 69 -6.66 -11.70 2.43
N GLY A 70 -5.63 -12.15 3.13
CA GLY A 70 -4.26 -12.07 2.62
C GLY A 70 -4.02 -12.93 1.38
N ALA A 71 -4.70 -14.06 1.23
CA ALA A 71 -4.63 -14.85 -0.01
C ALA A 71 -5.17 -14.05 -1.20
N LYS A 72 -6.33 -13.41 -1.05
CA LYS A 72 -6.91 -12.53 -2.08
C LYS A 72 -5.99 -11.36 -2.45
N LYS A 73 -5.36 -10.74 -1.45
CA LYS A 73 -4.39 -9.66 -1.70
C LYS A 73 -3.15 -10.13 -2.45
N ARG A 74 -2.67 -11.37 -2.22
CA ARG A 74 -1.54 -11.96 -2.97
C ARG A 74 -1.91 -12.23 -4.43
N GLU A 75 -3.12 -12.73 -4.69
CA GLU A 75 -3.61 -12.91 -6.06
C GLU A 75 -3.63 -11.58 -6.83
N ARG A 76 -4.17 -10.52 -6.23
CA ARG A 76 -4.15 -9.17 -6.82
C ARG A 76 -2.73 -8.65 -7.07
N LEU A 77 -1.80 -8.93 -6.16
CA LEU A 77 -0.41 -8.54 -6.30
C LEU A 77 0.25 -9.21 -7.52
N GLU A 78 -0.02 -10.49 -7.79
CA GLU A 78 0.53 -11.15 -8.98
C GLU A 78 -0.04 -10.57 -10.27
N VAL A 79 -1.33 -10.22 -10.31
CA VAL A 79 -1.93 -9.52 -11.46
C VAL A 79 -1.24 -8.17 -11.69
N LEU A 80 -1.05 -7.38 -10.63
CA LEU A 80 -0.37 -6.09 -10.73
C LEU A 80 1.09 -6.24 -11.19
N LYS A 81 1.81 -7.22 -10.63
CA LYS A 81 3.20 -7.50 -10.99
C LYS A 81 3.33 -7.85 -12.47
N ASN A 82 2.43 -8.66 -13.00
CA ASN A 82 2.42 -9.01 -14.41
C ASN A 82 2.14 -7.79 -15.30
N ALA A 83 1.19 -6.92 -14.91
CA ALA A 83 0.91 -5.68 -15.62
C ALA A 83 2.12 -4.75 -15.63
N VAL A 84 2.74 -4.50 -14.47
CA VAL A 84 3.92 -3.62 -14.35
C VAL A 84 5.10 -4.15 -15.16
N ASN A 85 5.38 -5.45 -15.10
CA ASN A 85 6.47 -6.03 -15.87
C ASN A 85 6.19 -5.97 -17.39
N GLY A 86 4.93 -6.18 -17.80
CA GLY A 86 4.52 -6.09 -19.19
C GLY A 86 4.76 -4.72 -19.83
N GLU A 87 4.69 -3.64 -19.06
CA GLU A 87 5.01 -2.29 -19.57
C GLU A 87 6.49 -2.08 -19.94
N TRP A 88 7.38 -2.94 -19.44
CA TRP A 88 8.81 -2.93 -19.73
C TRP A 88 9.23 -3.93 -20.81
N GLU A 89 8.35 -4.85 -21.20
CA GLU A 89 8.58 -5.81 -22.28
C GLU A 89 8.57 -5.12 -23.66
N GLU A 90 8.96 -5.87 -24.69
CA GLU A 90 8.94 -5.38 -26.06
C GLU A 90 7.51 -4.97 -26.48
N GLY A 91 7.34 -3.71 -26.87
CA GLY A 91 6.03 -3.13 -27.18
C GLY A 91 5.32 -2.43 -26.01
N GLY A 92 5.82 -2.57 -24.77
CA GLY A 92 5.29 -1.90 -23.57
C GLY A 92 5.47 -0.38 -23.57
N THR A 93 4.57 0.34 -22.90
CA THR A 93 4.51 1.82 -22.95
C THR A 93 5.71 2.43 -22.25
N SER A 94 6.03 1.96 -21.04
CA SER A 94 7.16 2.49 -20.27
C SER A 94 8.49 2.32 -21.00
N ARG A 95 8.71 1.17 -21.65
CA ARG A 95 9.91 0.96 -22.48
C ARG A 95 9.95 1.94 -23.66
N LYS A 96 8.85 2.09 -24.39
CA LYS A 96 8.75 3.01 -25.54
C LYS A 96 9.03 4.45 -25.16
N GLU A 97 8.40 4.93 -24.09
CA GLU A 97 8.56 6.30 -23.61
C GLU A 97 9.99 6.56 -23.09
N ALA A 98 10.56 5.60 -22.37
CA ALA A 98 11.95 5.70 -21.91
C ALA A 98 12.93 5.76 -23.09
N THR A 99 12.75 4.91 -24.11
CA THR A 99 13.58 4.97 -25.33
C THR A 99 13.40 6.30 -26.07
N ALA A 100 12.16 6.75 -26.28
CA ALA A 100 11.89 8.03 -26.94
C ALA A 100 12.50 9.23 -26.19
N PHE A 101 12.47 9.21 -24.85
CA PHE A 101 13.13 10.22 -24.04
C PHE A 101 14.65 10.19 -24.24
N LEU A 102 15.27 9.01 -24.18
CA LEU A 102 16.73 8.86 -24.38
C LEU A 102 17.17 9.28 -25.79
N ASP A 103 16.36 9.01 -26.81
CA ASP A 103 16.63 9.43 -28.20
C ASP A 103 16.47 10.95 -28.39
N SER A 104 15.83 11.65 -27.45
CA SER A 104 15.62 13.10 -27.47
C SER A 104 16.69 13.92 -26.71
N LEU A 105 17.61 13.24 -26.03
CA LEU A 105 18.75 13.85 -25.32
C LEU A 105 19.93 14.07 -26.26
#